data_AF-A0A419KVC3-F1
#
_entry.id   AF-A0A419KVC3-F1
#
_cell.length_a   1.000
_cell.length_b   1.000
_cell.length_c   1.000
_cell.angle_alpha   90.00
_cell.angle_beta   90.00
_cell.angle_gamma   90.00
#
_symmetry.space_group_name_H-M   'P 1'
#
loop_
_entity.id
_entity.type
_entity.pdbx_description
1 polymer ?
#
loop_
_entity_poly.entity_id
_entity_poly.type
_entity_poly.pdbx_seq_one_letter_code
_entity_poly.pdbx_strand_id
1 'polypeptide(L)'
;MAPDRPRRRGRDRAGVWSPPSLRCDVLKGLDPLLRPLRQYPLPGWAWAASLALLLGEGHGLCPDLHDALRPDGGGRNPFPWALIRWKWGGLRFEYPRHLRFRCLRCALCCRDTEVRERRILLLEMEARRISEATSMEVEEFAERIEGSEPFLYRMRKREGRCLFLRGNFCSIYEIRPIICRFYPFQLENLGGDRYRFSYTEECPGIGEGPELGREFFEELFEEFLKVMATI
;
A
#
# COMPACT_ATOMS: atom_id res chain seq x y z
N MET A 1 -0.52 39.85 -40.20
CA MET A 1 0.94 39.77 -40.03
C MET A 1 1.23 38.72 -38.97
N ALA A 2 1.68 37.54 -39.37
CA ALA A 2 2.09 36.46 -38.48
C ALA A 2 3.60 36.57 -38.23
N PRO A 3 4.12 36.28 -37.02
CA PRO A 3 5.55 36.14 -36.82
C PRO A 3 6.03 34.69 -37.05
N ASP A 4 7.26 34.63 -37.55
CA ASP A 4 8.00 33.53 -38.14
C ASP A 4 8.23 32.28 -37.26
N ARG A 5 8.26 31.11 -37.91
CA ARG A 5 8.83 29.86 -37.37
C ARG A 5 10.34 29.82 -37.62
N PRO A 6 11.19 29.48 -36.64
CA PRO A 6 12.55 29.06 -36.92
C PRO A 6 12.62 27.60 -37.36
N ARG A 7 13.51 27.38 -38.34
CA ARG A 7 13.74 26.18 -39.13
C ARG A 7 14.27 24.98 -38.32
N ARG A 8 13.84 23.79 -38.77
CA ARG A 8 14.42 22.49 -38.45
C ARG A 8 15.93 22.45 -38.79
N ARG A 9 16.77 22.06 -37.84
CA ARG A 9 18.05 21.33 -38.05
C ARG A 9 17.84 19.99 -37.35
N GLY A 10 17.91 18.84 -38.00
CA GLY A 10 19.04 18.30 -38.74
C GLY A 10 19.20 16.90 -38.17
N ARG A 11 18.58 15.91 -38.82
CA ARG A 11 18.66 14.49 -38.43
C ARG A 11 19.90 13.91 -39.07
N ASP A 12 20.95 13.69 -38.28
CA ASP A 12 22.11 12.95 -38.75
C ASP A 12 21.89 11.45 -38.57
N ARG A 13 22.21 10.72 -39.63
CA ARG A 13 22.07 9.28 -39.79
C ARG A 13 23.30 8.58 -39.21
N ALA A 14 23.26 8.28 -37.92
CA ALA A 14 23.96 7.15 -37.30
C ALA A 14 23.45 7.07 -35.85
N GLY A 15 22.70 6.01 -35.52
CA GLY A 15 22.15 5.79 -34.20
C GLY A 15 23.20 5.37 -33.18
N VAL A 16 24.07 6.31 -32.77
CA VAL A 16 24.92 6.18 -31.59
C VAL A 16 24.80 7.46 -30.79
N TRP A 17 24.15 7.37 -29.63
CA TRP A 17 24.07 8.47 -28.68
C TRP A 17 25.39 8.51 -27.90
N SER A 18 26.23 9.52 -28.15
CA SER A 18 27.37 9.81 -27.27
C SER A 18 26.88 10.75 -26.15
N PRO A 19 27.04 10.39 -24.86
CA PRO A 19 26.64 11.28 -23.78
C PRO A 19 27.54 12.54 -23.78
N PRO A 20 27.02 13.70 -23.32
CA PRO A 20 27.84 14.88 -23.13
C PRO A 20 28.96 14.58 -22.14
N SER A 21 30.15 15.10 -22.42
CA SER A 21 31.30 14.97 -21.54
C SER A 21 31.01 15.69 -20.22
N LEU A 22 30.62 14.92 -19.20
CA LEU A 22 30.51 15.40 -17.82
C LEU A 22 31.91 15.82 -17.36
N ARG A 23 32.21 17.12 -17.40
CA ARG A 23 33.37 17.68 -16.69
C ARG A 23 33.02 17.83 -15.22
N CYS A 24 33.03 16.71 -14.50
CA CYS A 24 33.08 16.71 -13.03
C CYS A 24 34.43 16.12 -12.61
N ASP A 25 35.33 16.96 -12.10
CA ASP A 25 36.63 16.53 -11.57
C ASP A 25 36.50 15.59 -10.34
N VAL A 26 35.30 15.48 -9.75
CA VAL A 26 34.96 14.52 -8.70
C VAL A 26 34.99 13.05 -9.21
N LEU A 27 34.69 12.81 -10.49
CA LEU A 27 34.61 11.45 -11.04
C LEU A 27 35.97 10.84 -11.38
N LYS A 28 37.04 11.64 -11.49
CA LYS A 28 38.40 11.13 -11.77
C LYS A 28 39.01 10.37 -10.59
N GLY A 29 38.60 10.69 -9.36
CA GLY A 29 39.09 10.02 -8.14
C GLY A 29 38.49 8.63 -7.89
N LEU A 30 37.33 8.34 -8.49
CA LEU A 30 36.58 7.08 -8.28
C LEU A 30 36.76 6.06 -9.41
N ASP A 31 37.43 6.43 -10.51
CA ASP A 31 37.68 5.58 -11.68
C ASP A 31 38.36 4.22 -11.35
N PRO A 32 39.31 4.12 -10.39
CA PRO A 32 39.89 2.83 -10.01
C PRO A 32 38.89 1.87 -9.35
N LEU A 33 37.87 2.39 -8.65
CA LEU A 33 36.85 1.61 -7.93
C LEU A 33 35.66 1.22 -8.80
N LEU A 34 35.42 1.96 -9.89
CA LEU A 34 34.31 1.72 -10.81
C LEU A 34 34.70 0.82 -12.01
N ARG A 35 36.00 0.65 -12.26
CA ARG A 35 36.55 -0.19 -13.35
C ARG A 35 36.05 -1.65 -13.34
N PRO A 36 35.98 -2.35 -12.20
CA PRO A 36 35.48 -3.73 -12.13
C PRO A 36 33.97 -3.88 -12.37
N LEU A 37 33.21 -2.79 -12.35
CA LEU A 37 31.75 -2.83 -12.45
C LEU A 37 31.26 -2.60 -13.89
N ARG A 38 32.11 -2.10 -14.80
CA ARG A 38 31.78 -1.83 -16.22
C ARG A 38 31.43 -3.06 -17.05
N GLN A 39 31.72 -4.25 -16.53
CA GLN A 39 31.47 -5.54 -17.17
C GLN A 39 30.04 -6.09 -16.97
N TYR A 40 29.22 -5.42 -16.15
CA TYR A 40 27.81 -5.80 -15.97
C TYR A 40 26.89 -4.84 -16.75
N PRO A 41 25.97 -5.33 -17.61
CA PRO A 41 25.09 -4.51 -18.41
C PRO A 41 23.91 -4.03 -17.56
N LEU A 42 24.19 -3.15 -16.60
CA LEU A 42 23.16 -2.53 -15.78
C LEU A 42 22.76 -1.18 -16.40
N PRO A 43 21.45 -0.91 -16.58
CA PRO A 43 20.96 0.35 -17.13
C PRO A 43 21.42 1.54 -16.27
N GLY A 44 21.66 2.70 -16.91
CA GLY A 44 22.36 3.86 -16.33
C GLY A 44 21.83 4.40 -14.99
N TRP A 45 20.57 4.10 -14.64
CA TRP A 45 19.97 4.47 -13.35
C TRP A 45 20.50 3.64 -12.17
N ALA A 46 20.94 2.40 -12.39
CA ALA A 46 21.52 1.56 -11.34
C ALA A 46 22.86 2.13 -10.86
N TRP A 47 23.63 2.71 -11.80
CA TRP A 47 24.86 3.44 -11.50
C TRP A 47 24.60 4.72 -10.71
N ALA A 48 23.56 5.46 -11.07
CA ALA A 48 23.17 6.68 -10.37
C ALA A 48 22.72 6.40 -8.92
N ALA A 49 22.00 5.29 -8.69
CA ALA A 49 21.57 4.88 -7.35
C ALA A 49 22.74 4.44 -6.47
N SER A 50 23.68 3.66 -7.01
CA SER A 50 24.91 3.29 -6.28
C SER A 50 25.80 4.49 -5.98
N LEU A 51 25.87 5.47 -6.89
CA LEU A 51 26.63 6.71 -6.69
C LEU A 51 25.96 7.64 -5.66
N ALA A 52 24.63 7.70 -5.64
CA ALA A 52 23.86 8.44 -4.64
C ALA A 52 24.03 7.85 -3.22
N LEU A 53 24.06 6.51 -3.11
CA LEU A 53 24.35 5.81 -1.85
C LEU A 53 25.78 6.03 -1.35
N LEU A 54 26.75 6.19 -2.26
CA LEU A 54 28.16 6.46 -1.92
C LEU A 54 28.44 7.90 -1.49
N LEU A 55 27.61 8.87 -1.91
CA LEU A 55 27.86 10.30 -1.70
C LEU A 55 27.03 10.94 -0.57
N GLY A 56 26.22 10.16 0.15
CA GLY A 56 25.57 10.51 1.43
C GLY A 56 24.94 11.91 1.49
N GLU A 57 23.66 12.03 1.15
CA GLU A 57 22.65 13.10 1.40
C GLU A 57 23.04 14.61 1.56
N GLY A 58 24.29 15.02 1.32
CA GLY A 58 24.77 16.31 1.82
C GLY A 58 25.10 17.39 0.79
N HIS A 59 25.11 17.09 -0.52
CA HIS A 59 25.51 18.07 -1.53
C HIS A 59 24.52 18.11 -2.70
N GLY A 60 23.87 19.27 -2.84
CA GLY A 60 22.84 19.54 -3.85
C GLY A 60 23.24 19.04 -5.23
N LEU A 61 22.42 18.14 -5.78
CA LEU A 61 22.55 17.65 -7.15
C LEU A 61 22.50 18.83 -8.13
N CYS A 62 23.40 18.83 -9.12
CA CYS A 62 23.42 19.87 -10.16
C CYS A 62 22.06 19.98 -10.87
N PRO A 63 21.64 21.19 -11.28
CA PRO A 63 20.38 21.43 -11.97
C PRO A 63 20.15 20.53 -13.20
N ASP A 64 21.22 20.18 -13.92
CA ASP A 64 21.17 19.31 -15.09
C ASP A 64 20.75 17.86 -14.78
N LEU A 65 21.01 17.37 -13.56
CA LEU A 65 20.54 16.04 -13.11
C LEU A 65 19.07 16.08 -12.68
N HIS A 66 18.61 17.22 -12.18
CA HIS A 66 17.22 17.40 -11.76
C HIS A 66 16.27 17.44 -12.97
N ASP A 67 16.69 18.05 -14.09
CA ASP A 67 15.87 18.09 -15.32
C ASP A 67 15.88 16.76 -16.10
N ALA A 68 16.93 15.95 -15.99
CA ALA A 68 16.95 14.59 -16.55
C ALA A 68 15.97 13.61 -15.85
N LEU A 69 15.46 13.99 -14.66
CA LEU A 69 14.52 13.20 -13.86
C LEU A 69 13.07 13.65 -14.00
N ARG A 70 12.76 14.64 -14.85
CA ARG A 70 11.37 15.00 -15.14
C ARG A 70 10.73 14.03 -16.15
N PRO A 71 9.56 13.44 -15.84
CA PRO A 71 8.85 12.60 -16.79
C PRO A 71 8.14 13.49 -17.81
N ASP A 72 8.67 13.54 -19.03
CA ASP A 72 7.98 14.13 -20.17
C ASP A 72 6.74 13.31 -20.53
N GLY A 73 5.66 14.03 -20.83
CA GLY A 73 4.31 13.51 -20.96
C GLY A 73 4.12 12.42 -22.02
N GLY A 74 3.18 11.51 -21.74
CA GLY A 74 2.56 10.64 -22.74
C GLY A 74 3.20 9.27 -22.90
N GLY A 75 3.08 8.41 -21.89
CA GLY A 75 3.39 6.99 -22.02
C GLY A 75 3.00 6.23 -20.77
N ARG A 76 2.18 5.17 -20.91
CA ARG A 76 1.82 4.25 -19.83
C ARG A 76 3.10 3.86 -19.07
N ASN A 77 3.17 4.25 -17.81
CA ASN A 77 4.30 3.96 -16.94
C ASN A 77 4.53 2.44 -16.87
N PRO A 78 5.65 1.90 -17.38
CA PRO A 78 6.00 0.49 -17.21
C PRO A 78 6.54 0.18 -15.79
N PHE A 79 6.72 1.20 -14.96
CA PHE A 79 7.30 1.16 -13.61
C PHE A 79 6.28 1.39 -12.47
N PRO A 80 5.31 0.47 -12.24
CA PRO A 80 4.80 0.31 -10.87
C PRO A 80 5.00 -1.10 -10.31
N TRP A 81 4.87 -2.15 -11.12
CA TRP A 81 4.71 -3.51 -10.59
C TRP A 81 6.01 -4.15 -10.06
N ALA A 82 7.18 -3.76 -10.60
CA ALA A 82 8.47 -4.34 -10.19
C ALA A 82 8.93 -3.86 -8.80
N LEU A 83 8.75 -2.58 -8.47
CA LEU A 83 9.06 -2.01 -7.14
C LEU A 83 8.07 -2.48 -6.08
N ILE A 84 6.80 -2.63 -6.45
CA ILE A 84 5.78 -3.16 -5.54
C ILE A 84 6.11 -4.61 -5.18
N ARG A 85 6.56 -5.45 -6.13
CA ARG A 85 6.97 -6.83 -5.82
C ARG A 85 8.12 -6.94 -4.80
N TRP A 86 8.95 -5.89 -4.66
CA TRP A 86 9.97 -5.79 -3.61
C TRP A 86 9.42 -5.28 -2.27
N LYS A 87 8.42 -4.40 -2.28
CA LYS A 87 7.75 -3.87 -1.07
C LYS A 87 7.14 -4.96 -0.18
N TRP A 88 6.73 -6.09 -0.77
CA TRP A 88 5.99 -7.16 -0.09
C TRP A 88 6.72 -8.52 -0.07
N GLY A 89 8.04 -8.54 -0.30
CA GLY A 89 8.81 -9.80 -0.27
C GLY A 89 8.34 -10.86 -1.29
N GLY A 90 7.74 -10.44 -2.40
CA GLY A 90 7.19 -11.33 -3.43
C GLY A 90 5.67 -11.57 -3.34
N LEU A 91 5.02 -11.20 -2.24
CA LEU A 91 3.57 -11.37 -2.06
C LEU A 91 2.75 -10.61 -3.12
N ARG A 92 1.62 -11.19 -3.51
CA ARG A 92 0.71 -10.67 -4.52
C ARG A 92 -0.73 -10.82 -4.08
N PHE A 93 -1.58 -9.89 -4.48
CA PHE A 93 -3.02 -9.99 -4.28
C PHE A 93 -3.80 -9.72 -5.58
N GLU A 94 -4.96 -10.36 -5.69
CA GLU A 94 -6.02 -10.08 -6.65
C GLU A 94 -7.09 -9.22 -5.96
N TYR A 95 -7.76 -8.30 -6.68
CA TYR A 95 -8.85 -7.50 -6.14
C TYR A 95 -9.96 -7.27 -7.17
N PRO A 96 -11.21 -7.02 -6.75
CA PRO A 96 -12.32 -6.77 -7.66
C PRO A 96 -12.15 -5.45 -8.41
N ARG A 97 -12.28 -5.48 -9.74
CA ARG A 97 -12.23 -4.28 -10.58
C ARG A 97 -13.60 -3.62 -10.64
N HIS A 98 -13.61 -2.29 -10.82
CA HIS A 98 -14.84 -1.49 -10.95
C HIS A 98 -15.77 -1.55 -9.74
N LEU A 99 -15.21 -1.87 -8.57
CA LEU A 99 -15.97 -1.92 -7.32
C LEU A 99 -16.11 -0.52 -6.75
N ARG A 100 -17.35 -0.11 -6.49
CA ARG A 100 -17.66 1.13 -5.76
C ARG A 100 -17.97 0.82 -4.31
N PHE A 101 -17.47 1.64 -3.40
CA PHE A 101 -17.83 1.52 -1.99
C PHE A 101 -17.85 2.85 -1.24
N ARG A 102 -18.84 2.99 -0.37
CA ARG A 102 -18.88 4.01 0.69
C ARG A 102 -19.53 3.45 1.94
N CYS A 103 -18.87 3.61 3.08
CA CYS A 103 -19.49 3.31 4.37
C CYS A 103 -20.67 4.27 4.62
N LEU A 104 -21.89 3.72 4.67
CA LEU A 104 -23.12 4.47 4.93
C LEU A 104 -23.37 4.74 6.42
N ARG A 105 -22.47 4.30 7.31
CA ARG A 105 -22.65 4.35 8.78
C ARG A 105 -24.00 3.75 9.22
N CYS A 106 -24.40 2.64 8.61
CA CYS A 106 -25.67 1.96 8.89
C CYS A 106 -25.61 1.00 10.10
N ALA A 107 -24.42 0.83 10.69
CA ALA A 107 -24.13 -0.08 11.80
C ALA A 107 -24.46 -1.57 11.58
N LEU A 108 -24.80 -2.02 10.37
CA LEU A 108 -25.12 -3.43 10.08
C LEU A 108 -23.95 -4.40 10.33
N CYS A 109 -22.70 -3.94 10.22
CA CYS A 109 -21.53 -4.73 10.59
C CYS A 109 -21.30 -4.82 12.09
N CYS A 110 -21.92 -3.92 12.88
CA CYS A 110 -21.75 -3.83 14.33
C CYS A 110 -22.93 -4.45 15.11
N ARG A 111 -23.92 -5.02 14.43
CA ARG A 111 -25.08 -5.65 15.07
C ARG A 111 -25.51 -6.89 14.31
N ASP A 112 -26.09 -7.82 15.04
CA ASP A 112 -26.75 -8.99 14.48
C ASP A 112 -27.93 -8.54 13.61
N THR A 113 -28.18 -9.34 12.59
CA THR A 113 -29.33 -9.22 11.69
C THR A 113 -30.15 -10.50 11.82
N GLU A 114 -31.40 -10.47 11.38
CA GLU A 114 -32.29 -11.64 11.42
C GLU A 114 -31.68 -12.86 10.70
N VAL A 115 -30.85 -12.61 9.68
CA VAL A 115 -30.22 -13.65 8.85
C VAL A 115 -28.79 -13.98 9.26
N ARG A 116 -28.15 -13.17 10.11
CA ARG A 116 -26.73 -13.32 10.42
C ARG A 116 -26.33 -12.73 11.76
N GLU A 117 -25.74 -13.58 12.59
CA GLU A 117 -24.98 -13.17 13.76
C GLU A 117 -23.60 -12.63 13.35
N ARG A 118 -23.28 -11.43 13.83
CA ARG A 118 -21.95 -10.83 13.68
C ARG A 118 -21.05 -11.35 14.78
N ARG A 119 -19.92 -11.93 14.38
CA ARG A 119 -18.81 -12.31 15.27
C ARG A 119 -17.61 -11.45 14.90
N ILE A 120 -17.28 -10.50 15.76
CA ILE A 120 -16.08 -9.68 15.63
C ILE A 120 -15.01 -10.37 16.45
N LEU A 121 -14.08 -11.03 15.77
CA LEU A 121 -12.94 -11.67 16.41
C LEU A 121 -11.80 -10.67 16.56
N LEU A 122 -10.99 -10.85 17.59
CA LEU A 122 -9.89 -9.99 17.94
C LEU A 122 -8.64 -10.83 18.16
N LEU A 123 -7.51 -10.30 17.71
CA LEU A 123 -6.21 -10.77 18.11
C LEU A 123 -5.89 -10.32 19.54
N GLU A 124 -4.93 -10.98 20.18
CA GLU A 124 -4.49 -10.59 21.52
C GLU A 124 -3.94 -9.16 21.56
N MET A 125 -3.12 -8.78 20.58
CA MET A 125 -2.59 -7.41 20.46
C MET A 125 -3.71 -6.36 20.31
N GLU A 126 -4.81 -6.71 19.64
CA GLU A 126 -5.93 -5.80 19.41
C GLU A 126 -6.77 -5.63 20.67
N ALA A 127 -7.01 -6.74 21.40
CA ALA A 127 -7.67 -6.70 22.69
C ALA A 127 -6.86 -5.82 23.67
N ARG A 128 -5.52 -6.02 23.75
CA ARG A 128 -4.65 -5.18 24.58
C ARG A 128 -4.73 -3.70 24.19
N ARG A 129 -4.60 -3.38 22.90
CA ARG A 129 -4.68 -2.00 22.41
C ARG A 129 -6.02 -1.33 22.73
N ILE A 130 -7.13 -2.07 22.63
CA ILE A 130 -8.46 -1.55 22.99
C ILE A 130 -8.52 -1.28 24.49
N SER A 131 -8.08 -2.24 25.32
CA SER A 131 -8.03 -2.12 26.77
C SER A 131 -7.25 -0.86 27.21
N GLU A 132 -6.04 -0.66 26.67
CA GLU A 132 -5.21 0.52 26.95
C GLU A 132 -5.92 1.83 26.57
N ALA A 133 -6.53 1.88 25.38
CA ALA A 133 -7.15 3.10 24.87
C ALA A 133 -8.50 3.44 25.55
N THR A 134 -9.21 2.44 26.08
CA THR A 134 -10.51 2.64 26.75
C THR A 134 -10.42 2.59 28.27
N SER A 135 -9.27 2.19 28.83
CA SER A 135 -9.09 1.89 30.26
C SER A 135 -10.11 0.87 30.78
N MET A 136 -10.49 -0.09 29.93
CA MET A 136 -11.38 -1.20 30.28
C MET A 136 -10.56 -2.48 30.34
N GLU A 137 -10.88 -3.39 31.24
CA GLU A 137 -10.29 -4.73 31.23
C GLU A 137 -10.80 -5.51 30.01
N VAL A 138 -9.98 -6.41 29.47
CA VAL A 138 -10.32 -7.16 28.23
C VAL A 138 -11.62 -7.94 28.41
N GLU A 139 -11.84 -8.51 29.58
CA GLU A 139 -13.00 -9.33 29.93
C GLU A 139 -14.31 -8.54 29.93
N GLU A 140 -14.25 -7.21 30.08
CA GLU A 140 -15.43 -6.34 30.06
C GLU A 140 -16.00 -6.16 28.65
N PHE A 141 -15.15 -6.18 27.61
CA PHE A 141 -15.57 -5.96 26.23
C PHE A 141 -15.35 -7.15 25.30
N ALA A 142 -14.58 -8.14 25.71
CA ALA A 142 -14.30 -9.34 24.92
C ALA A 142 -14.36 -10.60 25.79
N GLU A 143 -14.51 -11.75 25.14
CA GLU A 143 -14.43 -13.07 25.76
C GLU A 143 -13.38 -13.91 25.04
N ARG A 144 -12.62 -14.72 25.78
CA ARG A 144 -11.63 -15.62 25.20
C ARG A 144 -12.33 -16.77 24.48
N ILE A 145 -11.81 -17.16 23.32
CA ILE A 145 -12.34 -18.25 22.48
C ILE A 145 -11.22 -19.18 22.03
N GLU A 146 -11.59 -20.38 21.57
CA GLU A 146 -10.68 -21.41 21.05
C GLU A 146 -11.13 -21.86 19.65
N GLY A 147 -10.21 -22.39 18.85
CA GLY A 147 -10.51 -22.93 17.51
C GLY A 147 -10.77 -21.87 16.44
N SER A 148 -10.29 -20.65 16.67
CA SER A 148 -10.36 -19.51 15.74
C SER A 148 -9.01 -18.82 15.57
N GLU A 149 -7.92 -19.55 15.83
CA GLU A 149 -6.55 -19.07 15.72
C GLU A 149 -6.32 -18.44 14.33
N PRO A 150 -5.66 -17.27 14.27
CA PRO A 150 -4.94 -16.58 15.34
C PRO A 150 -5.81 -15.70 16.26
N PHE A 151 -7.12 -15.64 16.07
CA PHE A 151 -8.01 -14.82 16.90
C PHE A 151 -8.32 -15.51 18.23
N LEU A 152 -7.90 -14.89 19.34
CA LEU A 152 -8.05 -15.45 20.69
C LEU A 152 -9.27 -14.90 21.43
N TYR A 153 -9.87 -13.82 20.94
CA TYR A 153 -11.02 -13.20 21.59
C TYR A 153 -12.17 -12.93 20.63
N ARG A 154 -13.39 -12.87 21.17
CA ARG A 154 -14.61 -12.41 20.50
C ARG A 154 -15.14 -11.19 21.22
N MET A 155 -15.46 -10.14 20.48
CA MET A 155 -16.10 -8.93 21.01
C MET A 155 -17.47 -9.27 21.62
N ARG A 156 -17.69 -8.83 22.86
CA ARG A 156 -18.98 -8.97 23.54
C ARG A 156 -20.05 -8.12 22.86
N LYS A 157 -21.28 -8.61 22.95
CA LYS A 157 -22.47 -7.93 22.46
C LYS A 157 -23.47 -7.71 23.59
N ARG A 158 -24.22 -6.61 23.50
CA ARG A 158 -25.41 -6.35 24.29
C ARG A 158 -26.61 -6.27 23.35
N GLU A 159 -27.61 -7.12 23.56
CA GLU A 159 -28.82 -7.17 22.72
C GLU A 159 -28.50 -7.30 21.22
N GLY A 160 -27.54 -8.17 20.89
CA GLY A 160 -27.08 -8.40 19.52
C GLY A 160 -26.23 -7.25 18.92
N ARG A 161 -25.87 -6.23 19.69
CA ARG A 161 -25.06 -5.08 19.23
C ARG A 161 -23.68 -5.10 19.87
N CYS A 162 -22.64 -4.77 19.11
CA CYS A 162 -21.29 -4.58 19.62
C CYS A 162 -21.28 -3.60 20.80
N LEU A 163 -20.54 -3.92 21.86
CA LEU A 163 -20.47 -3.13 23.10
C LEU A 163 -20.01 -1.68 22.88
N PHE A 164 -19.22 -1.43 21.83
CA PHE A 164 -18.73 -0.09 21.45
C PHE A 164 -19.63 0.66 20.45
N LEU A 165 -20.80 0.12 20.09
CA LEU A 165 -21.75 0.83 19.24
C LEU A 165 -22.52 1.88 20.06
N ARG A 166 -22.54 3.12 19.58
CA ARG A 166 -23.29 4.26 20.14
C ARG A 166 -24.19 4.83 19.05
N GLY A 167 -25.48 4.49 19.09
CA GLY A 167 -26.39 4.72 17.98
C GLY A 167 -25.92 3.99 16.73
N ASN A 168 -25.43 4.75 15.74
CA ASN A 168 -24.84 4.25 14.50
C ASN A 168 -23.32 4.47 14.40
N PHE A 169 -22.67 4.94 15.47
CA PHE A 169 -21.25 5.27 15.50
C PHE A 169 -20.48 4.28 16.37
N CYS A 170 -19.28 3.91 15.92
CA CYS A 170 -18.36 3.11 16.74
C CYS A 170 -17.56 4.06 17.64
N SER A 171 -17.62 3.87 18.96
CA SER A 171 -16.87 4.71 19.91
C SER A 171 -15.36 4.48 19.86
N ILE A 172 -14.91 3.38 19.24
CA ILE A 172 -13.50 3.02 19.08
C ILE A 172 -13.07 3.01 17.60
N TYR A 173 -13.67 3.87 16.77
CA TYR A 173 -13.52 3.84 15.30
C TYR A 173 -12.04 3.89 14.84
N GLU A 174 -11.22 4.70 15.50
CA GLU A 174 -9.80 4.88 15.15
C GLU A 174 -8.94 3.65 15.49
N ILE A 175 -9.31 2.90 16.53
CA ILE A 175 -8.57 1.70 16.98
C ILE A 175 -9.30 0.41 16.61
N ARG A 176 -10.16 0.45 15.58
CA ARG A 176 -10.92 -0.71 15.12
C ARG A 176 -10.02 -1.93 14.89
N PRO A 177 -10.48 -3.13 15.28
CA PRO A 177 -9.85 -4.39 14.93
C PRO A 177 -9.79 -4.60 13.41
N ILE A 178 -8.89 -5.47 12.97
CA ILE A 178 -8.62 -5.79 11.57
C ILE A 178 -9.88 -6.30 10.87
N ILE A 179 -10.68 -7.14 11.53
CA ILE A 179 -11.98 -7.61 11.00
C ILE A 179 -12.94 -6.44 10.74
N CYS A 180 -12.96 -5.45 11.63
CA CYS A 180 -13.81 -4.26 11.48
C CYS A 180 -13.27 -3.27 10.44
N ARG A 181 -11.95 -3.26 10.19
CA ARG A 181 -11.31 -2.45 9.15
C ARG A 181 -11.52 -3.05 7.77
N PHE A 182 -11.45 -4.38 7.68
CA PHE A 182 -11.62 -5.12 6.44
C PHE A 182 -13.05 -5.11 5.94
N TYR A 183 -14.06 -5.15 6.82
CA TYR A 183 -15.46 -5.16 6.38
C TYR A 183 -15.78 -3.96 5.45
N PRO A 184 -16.36 -4.17 4.25
CA PRO A 184 -17.04 -5.40 3.78
C PRO A 184 -16.18 -6.39 2.98
N PHE A 185 -14.87 -6.15 2.91
CA PHE A 185 -13.91 -6.99 2.20
C PHE A 185 -13.46 -8.19 3.03
N GLN A 186 -13.05 -9.23 2.32
CA GLN A 186 -12.45 -10.45 2.86
C GLN A 186 -11.16 -10.71 2.09
N LEU A 187 -10.16 -11.29 2.75
CA LEU A 187 -8.88 -11.62 2.14
C LEU A 187 -8.63 -13.12 2.28
N GLU A 188 -8.57 -13.80 1.15
CA GLU A 188 -8.32 -15.23 1.05
C GLU A 188 -6.86 -15.47 0.68
N ASN A 189 -6.19 -16.38 1.38
CA ASN A 189 -4.88 -16.88 0.96
C ASN A 189 -5.09 -18.02 -0.04
N LEU A 190 -4.62 -17.83 -1.27
CA LEU A 190 -4.73 -18.82 -2.36
C LEU A 190 -3.61 -19.85 -2.35
N GLY A 191 -2.71 -19.80 -1.37
CA GLY A 191 -1.50 -20.60 -1.24
C GLY A 191 -0.24 -19.84 -1.64
N GLY A 192 0.85 -20.13 -0.93
CA GLY A 192 2.16 -19.52 -1.18
C GLY A 192 2.14 -18.00 -0.98
N ASP A 193 2.51 -17.26 -2.02
CA ASP A 193 2.64 -15.80 -2.00
C ASP A 193 1.39 -15.08 -2.55
N ARG A 194 0.26 -15.78 -2.76
CA ARG A 194 -0.92 -15.25 -3.45
C ARG A 194 -2.13 -15.08 -2.54
N TYR A 195 -2.77 -13.93 -2.68
CA TYR A 195 -3.99 -13.55 -1.96
C TYR A 195 -5.08 -13.07 -2.91
N ARG A 196 -6.33 -13.07 -2.46
CA ARG A 196 -7.47 -12.51 -3.18
C ARG A 196 -8.39 -11.76 -2.25
N PHE A 197 -8.69 -10.51 -2.62
CA PHE A 197 -9.79 -9.77 -2.03
C PHE A 197 -11.13 -10.17 -2.66
N SER A 198 -12.09 -10.48 -1.80
CA SER A 198 -13.51 -10.62 -2.10
C SER A 198 -14.31 -9.65 -1.22
N TYR A 199 -15.63 -9.56 -1.39
CA TYR A 199 -16.51 -8.73 -0.57
C TYR A 199 -17.85 -9.39 -0.32
N THR A 200 -18.57 -8.94 0.70
CA THR A 200 -19.95 -9.37 0.96
C THR A 200 -20.97 -8.41 0.34
N GLU A 201 -21.99 -8.97 -0.30
CA GLU A 201 -23.15 -8.22 -0.81
C GLU A 201 -24.12 -7.79 0.30
N GLU A 202 -23.95 -8.29 1.53
CA GLU A 202 -24.77 -7.89 2.68
C GLU A 202 -24.56 -6.42 3.06
N CYS A 203 -23.45 -5.81 2.64
CA CYS A 203 -23.17 -4.42 2.94
C CYS A 203 -23.86 -3.50 1.94
N PRO A 204 -24.80 -2.63 2.36
CA PRO A 204 -25.48 -1.70 1.46
C PRO A 204 -24.57 -0.58 0.94
N GLY A 205 -23.33 -0.49 1.44
CA GLY A 205 -22.33 0.44 0.92
C GLY A 205 -21.64 -0.05 -0.35
N ILE A 206 -21.82 -1.32 -0.73
CA ILE A 206 -21.31 -1.85 -2.00
C ILE A 206 -22.11 -1.27 -3.16
N GLY A 207 -21.41 -0.81 -4.20
CA GLY A 207 -22.00 -0.11 -5.33
C GLY A 207 -22.14 1.40 -5.11
N GLU A 208 -22.03 1.86 -3.86
CA GLU A 208 -22.15 3.26 -3.49
C GLU A 208 -20.81 4.01 -3.57
N GLY A 209 -20.86 5.30 -3.82
CA GLY A 209 -19.68 6.16 -3.75
C GLY A 209 -18.62 5.95 -4.84
N PRO A 210 -17.34 6.30 -4.56
CA PRO A 210 -16.27 6.26 -5.56
C PRO A 210 -15.85 4.83 -5.88
N GLU A 211 -15.29 4.66 -7.07
CA GLU A 211 -14.63 3.42 -7.46
C GLU A 211 -13.32 3.26 -6.66
N LEU A 212 -13.13 2.08 -6.09
CA LEU A 212 -11.94 1.73 -5.34
C LEU A 212 -10.84 1.25 -6.31
N GLY A 213 -9.73 1.97 -6.28
CA GLY A 213 -8.54 1.65 -7.05
C GLY A 213 -7.63 0.63 -6.35
N ARG A 214 -6.54 0.28 -7.02
CA ARG A 214 -5.52 -0.64 -6.51
C ARG A 214 -4.93 -0.14 -5.20
N GLU A 215 -4.72 1.16 -5.10
CA GLU A 215 -4.10 1.85 -3.97
C GLU A 215 -4.87 1.59 -2.67
N PHE A 216 -6.20 1.59 -2.72
CA PHE A 216 -7.04 1.25 -1.57
C PHE A 216 -6.78 -0.17 -1.06
N PHE A 217 -6.70 -1.15 -1.97
CA PHE A 217 -6.45 -2.54 -1.61
C PHE A 217 -5.00 -2.77 -1.19
N GLU A 218 -4.05 -2.00 -1.71
CA GLU A 218 -2.67 -1.99 -1.22
C GLU A 218 -2.62 -1.54 0.25
N GLU A 219 -3.25 -0.42 0.59
CA GLU A 219 -3.32 0.06 1.98
C GLU A 219 -3.92 -0.99 2.91
N LEU A 220 -5.04 -1.61 2.50
CA LEU A 220 -5.70 -2.64 3.27
C LEU A 220 -4.82 -3.90 3.43
N PHE A 221 -4.13 -4.32 2.38
CA PHE A 221 -3.20 -5.45 2.42
C PHE A 221 -1.99 -5.15 3.33
N GLU A 222 -1.55 -3.89 3.38
CA GLU A 222 -0.49 -3.40 4.26
C GLU A 222 -0.89 -3.50 5.73
N GLU A 223 -2.13 -3.16 6.07
CA GLU A 223 -2.66 -3.37 7.41
C GLU A 223 -2.65 -4.85 7.80
N PHE A 224 -3.08 -5.73 6.89
CA PHE A 224 -3.02 -7.18 7.12
C PHE A 224 -1.61 -7.67 7.39
N LEU A 225 -0.62 -7.26 6.59
CA LEU A 225 0.77 -7.70 6.82
C LEU A 225 1.35 -7.18 8.12
N LYS A 226 1.06 -5.94 8.50
CA LYS A 226 1.50 -5.37 9.79
C LYS A 226 0.96 -6.21 10.94
N VAL A 227 -0.30 -6.60 10.85
CA VAL A 227 -0.96 -7.45 11.86
C VAL A 227 -0.33 -8.84 11.87
N MET A 228 -0.18 -9.49 10.71
CA MET A 228 0.44 -10.82 10.61
C MET A 228 1.90 -10.85 11.07
N ALA A 229 2.63 -9.75 10.95
CA ALA A 229 4.01 -9.64 11.45
C ALA A 229 4.10 -9.49 12.98
N THR A 230 2.97 -9.26 13.65
CA THR A 230 2.88 -9.03 15.11
C THR A 230 2.25 -10.23 15.85
N ILE A 231 1.70 -11.20 15.12
CA ILE A 231 1.18 -12.48 15.62
C ILE A 231 2.34 -13.49 15.64
#